data_AF-A0A1W1BYV8-F1
#
_entry.id   AF-A0A1W1BYV8-F1
#
_cell.length_a   1.000
_cell.length_b   1.000
_cell.length_c   1.000
_cell.angle_alpha   90.00
_cell.angle_beta   90.00
_cell.angle_gamma   90.00
#
_symmetry.space_group_name_H-M   'P 1'
#
loop_
_entity.id
_entity.type
_entity.pdbx_description
1 polymer ?
#
loop_
_entity_poly.entity_id
_entity_poly.type
_entity_poly.pdbx_seq_one_letter_code
_entity_poly.pdbx_strand_id
1 'polypeptide(L)' 'MILEAMKMEIDIVAERAGVIKSIDVNTNDAVVDGQLLATME' A
#
# COMPACT_ATOMS: atom_id res chain seq x y z
N MET A 1 3.35 3.43 2.91
CA MET A 1 2.75 4.11 1.73
C MET A 1 1.49 4.84 2.18
N ILE A 2 0.99 5.81 1.44
CA ILE A 2 -0.22 6.58 1.81
C ILE A 2 -1.36 6.19 0.87
N LEU A 3 -2.52 5.87 1.42
CA LEU A 3 -3.77 5.71 0.68
C LEU A 3 -4.69 6.91 0.94
N GLU A 4 -5.37 7.37 -0.09
CA GLU A 4 -6.44 8.36 0.04
C GLU A 4 -7.80 7.65 -0.02
N ALA A 5 -8.63 7.89 0.99
CA ALA A 5 -10.00 7.39 1.02
C ALA A 5 -10.92 8.44 1.64
N MET A 6 -11.92 8.89 0.88
CA MET A 6 -12.92 9.86 1.35
C MET A 6 -12.32 11.16 1.91
N LYS A 7 -11.29 11.70 1.24
CA LYS A 7 -10.52 12.89 1.64
C LYS A 7 -9.69 12.70 2.91
N MET A 8 -9.50 11.46 3.34
CA MET A 8 -8.61 11.11 4.45
C MET A 8 -7.39 10.39 3.91
N GLU A 9 -6.24 10.69 4.51
CA GLU A 9 -4.99 10.01 4.24
C GLU A 9 -4.79 8.90 5.29
N ILE A 10 -4.38 7.72 4.83
CA ILE A 10 -4.15 6.54 5.66
C ILE A 10 -2.71 6.07 5.43
N ASP A 11 -1.91 6.12 6.50
CA ASP A 11 -0.57 5.57 6.49
C ASP A 11 -0.60 4.04 6.58
N ILE A 12 -0.09 3.39 5.55
CA ILE A 12 0.17 1.96 5.52
C ILE A 12 1.61 1.72 5.95
N VAL A 13 1.75 1.20 7.17
CA VAL A 13 3.02 0.84 7.81
C VAL A 13 3.27 -0.66 7.68
N ALA A 14 4.54 -1.05 7.67
CA ALA A 14 4.90 -2.47 7.69
C ALA A 14 4.68 -3.07 9.09
N GLU A 15 4.11 -4.26 9.16
CA GLU A 15 3.86 -4.96 10.43
C GLU A 15 5.15 -5.41 11.12
N ARG A 16 6.22 -5.60 10.34
CA ARG A 16 7.54 -6.05 10.81
C ARG A 16 8.65 -5.43 9.96
N ALA A 17 9.87 -5.48 10.49
CA ALA A 17 11.07 -5.20 9.70
C ALA A 17 11.24 -6.25 8.59
N GLY A 18 11.67 -5.80 7.41
CA GLY A 18 11.85 -6.65 6.23
C GLY A 18 12.29 -5.82 5.01
N VAL A 19 12.39 -6.46 3.86
CA VAL A 19 12.77 -5.80 2.60
C VAL A 19 11.60 -5.85 1.62
N ILE A 20 11.33 -4.75 0.92
CA ILE A 20 10.30 -4.71 -0.13
C ILE A 20 10.73 -5.61 -1.29
N LYS A 21 9.85 -6.55 -1.67
CA LYS A 21 10.05 -7.47 -2.79
C LYS A 21 9.41 -6.93 -4.07
N SER A 22 8.16 -6.45 -3.98
CA SER A 22 7.43 -5.82 -5.09
C SER A 22 6.51 -4.71 -4.60
N ILE A 23 6.21 -3.76 -5.49
CA ILE A 23 5.10 -2.82 -5.37
C ILE A 23 4.24 -3.04 -6.62
N ASP A 24 2.99 -3.42 -6.42
CA ASP A 24 2.07 -3.89 -7.46
C ASP A 24 1.05 -2.81 -7.88
N VAL A 25 1.31 -1.55 -7.50
CA VAL A 25 0.48 -0.36 -7.79
C VAL A 25 1.36 0.85 -8.11
N ASN A 26 0.81 1.80 -8.87
CA ASN A 26 1.42 3.09 -9.15
C ASN A 26 0.78 4.22 -8.32
N THR A 27 1.43 5.38 -8.32
CA THR A 27 0.87 6.58 -7.69
C THR A 27 -0.43 6.98 -8.38
N ASN A 28 -1.47 7.25 -7.57
CA ASN A 28 -2.83 7.60 -8.00
C ASN A 28 -3.64 6.45 -8.63
N ASP A 29 -3.17 5.20 -8.56
CA ASP A 29 -3.99 4.07 -8.96
C ASP A 29 -5.20 3.94 -8.03
N ALA A 30 -6.38 3.73 -8.61
CA ALA A 30 -7.56 3.37 -7.84
C ALA A 30 -7.42 1.93 -7.35
N VAL A 31 -7.58 1.73 -6.03
CA VAL A 31 -7.48 0.42 -5.38
C VAL A 31 -8.81 0.02 -4.75
N VAL A 32 -9.03 -1.29 -4.63
CA VAL A 32 -10.23 -1.86 -3.99
C VAL A 32 -9.85 -2.70 -2.76
N ASP A 33 -10.84 -3.00 -1.93
CA ASP A 33 -10.65 -3.86 -0.76
C ASP A 33 -10.09 -5.23 -1.16
N GLY A 34 -9.11 -5.71 -0.40
CA GLY A 34 -8.42 -6.99 -0.65
C GLY A 34 -7.41 -6.98 -1.80
N GLN A 35 -7.17 -5.86 -2.47
CA GLN A 35 -6.15 -5.76 -3.50
C GLN A 35 -4.74 -5.80 -2.91
N LEU A 36 -3.85 -6.58 -3.53
CA LEU A 36 -2.44 -6.63 -3.18
C LEU A 36 -1.75 -5.32 -3.60
N LEU A 37 -1.06 -4.66 -2.66
CA LEU A 37 -0.36 -3.40 -2.90
C LEU A 37 1.16 -3.59 -3.04
N ALA A 38 1.73 -4.41 -2.16
CA ALA A 38 3.16 -4.69 -2.12
C ALA A 38 3.42 -6.02 -1.44
N THR A 39 4.55 -6.65 -1.76
CA THR A 39 5.04 -7.85 -1.07
C THR A 39 6.39 -7.57 -0.40
N MET A 40 6.65 -8.27 0.71
CA MET A 40 7.87 -8.13 1.50
C MET A 40 8.50 -9.50 1.74
N GLU A 41 9.84 -9.53 1.90
CA GLU A 41 10.59 -10.69 2.41
C GLU A 41 10.82 -10.57 3.93
#